data_AF-A0A940PQ21-F1
#
_entry.id   AF-A0A940PQ21-F1
#
_cell.length_a   1.000
_cell.length_b   1.000
_cell.length_c   1.000
_cell.angle_alpha   90.00
_cell.angle_beta   90.00
_cell.angle_gamma   90.00
#
_symmetry.space_group_name_H-M   'P 1'
#
loop_
_entity.id
_entity.type
_entity.pdbx_description
1 polymer ?
#
loop_
_entity_poly.entity_id
_entity_poly.type
_entity_poly.pdbx_seq_one_letter_code
_entity_poly.pdbx_strand_id
1 'polypeptide(L)'
;MKWKLNFSDVMLSNVLRLLIGPAVGFWIVMAMGIEGVMAQALVLSCAVPSSLSSVLIAVEYDNEPEFTSQVVFSSTLFSIFTVTAVIYFMSFIT
;
A
#
# COMPACT_ATOMS: atom_id res chain seq x y z
N MET A 1 -25.34 10.09 -9.87
CA MET A 1 -23.94 9.78 -9.49
C MET A 1 -23.07 11.00 -9.79
N LYS A 2 -22.71 11.77 -8.76
CA LYS A 2 -21.73 12.86 -8.88
C LYS A 2 -20.46 12.38 -8.20
N TRP A 3 -19.61 11.66 -8.94
CA TRP A 3 -18.26 11.33 -8.50
C TRP A 3 -17.51 12.64 -8.20
N LYS A 4 -17.40 13.00 -6.91
CA LYS A 4 -16.49 14.06 -6.45
C LYS A 4 -15.17 13.40 -6.11
N LEU A 5 -14.27 13.33 -7.08
CA LEU A 5 -12.91 12.85 -6.87
C LEU A 5 -12.13 13.91 -6.09
N ASN A 6 -12.03 13.76 -4.77
CA ASN A 6 -11.00 14.44 -3.99
C ASN A 6 -9.64 13.76 -4.27
N PHE A 7 -9.13 14.01 -5.49
CA PHE A 7 -7.90 13.41 -6.01
C PHE A 7 -6.71 13.60 -5.06
N SER A 8 -6.64 14.73 -4.35
CA SER A 8 -5.60 15.00 -3.35
C SER A 8 -5.63 14.01 -2.20
N ASP A 9 -6.80 13.75 -1.60
CA ASP A 9 -6.90 12.90 -0.40
C ASP A 9 -6.68 11.42 -0.73
N VAL A 10 -7.20 10.97 -1.89
CA VAL A 10 -7.01 9.59 -2.38
C VAL A 10 -5.55 9.34 -2.73
N MET A 11 -4.90 10.29 -3.43
CA MET A 11 -3.47 10.20 -3.75
C MET A 11 -2.62 10.26 -2.48
N LEU A 12 -2.93 11.16 -1.54
CA LEU A 12 -2.20 11.28 -0.28
C LEU A 12 -2.28 9.97 0.50
N SER A 13 -3.46 9.37 0.64
CA SER A 13 -3.65 8.08 1.30
C SER A 13 -2.83 6.97 0.63
N ASN A 14 -2.85 6.88 -0.70
CA ASN A 14 -2.08 5.88 -1.43
C ASN A 14 -0.56 6.11 -1.30
N VAL A 15 -0.09 7.35 -1.37
CA VAL A 15 1.32 7.70 -1.18
C VAL A 15 1.78 7.33 0.23
N LEU A 16 1.03 7.72 1.26
CA LEU A 16 1.33 7.36 2.65
C LEU A 16 1.39 5.83 2.81
N ARG A 17 0.41 5.11 2.28
CA ARG A 17 0.34 3.64 2.40
C ARG A 17 1.47 2.94 1.64
N LEU A 18 1.72 3.33 0.39
CA LEU A 18 2.58 2.59 -0.54
C LEU A 18 4.06 3.03 -0.50
N LEU A 19 4.38 4.22 0.00
CA LEU A 19 5.77 4.67 0.16
C LEU A 19 6.23 4.58 1.61
N ILE A 20 5.43 5.08 2.57
CA ILE A 20 5.85 5.08 3.98
C ILE A 20 5.79 3.67 4.56
N GLY A 21 4.79 2.86 4.19
CA GLY A 21 4.67 1.46 4.63
C GLY A 21 5.93 0.63 4.39
N PRO A 22 6.38 0.47 3.12
CA PRO A 22 7.61 -0.26 2.83
C PRO A 22 8.87 0.41 3.38
N ALA A 23 8.93 1.75 3.40
CA ALA A 23 10.09 2.45 3.96
C ALA A 23 10.26 2.15 5.46
N VAL A 24 9.19 2.24 6.25
CA VAL A 24 9.22 1.91 7.68
C VAL A 24 9.52 0.42 7.88
N GLY A 25 8.90 -0.46 7.08
CA GLY A 25 9.18 -1.90 7.12
C GLY A 25 10.65 -2.21 6.87
N PHE A 26 11.25 -1.57 5.86
CA PHE A 26 12.67 -1.69 5.53
C PHE A 26 13.57 -1.22 6.69
N TRP A 27 13.29 -0.05 7.27
CA TRP A 27 14.03 0.47 8.43
C TRP A 27 13.99 -0.48 9.63
N ILE A 28 12.83 -1.06 9.92
CA ILE A 28 12.67 -2.03 11.03
C ILE A 28 13.47 -3.30 10.76
N VAL A 29 13.36 -3.87 9.55
CA VAL A 29 14.08 -5.09 9.15
C VAL A 29 15.60 -4.89 9.24
N MET A 30 16.10 -3.73 8.80
CA MET A 30 17.51 -3.35 8.98
C MET A 30 17.89 -3.19 10.46
N ALA A 31 17.07 -2.52 11.26
CA ALA A 31 17.33 -2.33 12.69
C ALA A 31 17.35 -3.66 13.47
N MET A 32 16.61 -4.67 12.99
CA MET A 32 16.61 -6.03 13.54
C MET A 32 17.78 -6.90 13.05
N GLY A 33 18.59 -6.42 12.09
CA GLY A 33 19.70 -7.17 11.52
C GLY A 33 19.26 -8.40 10.73
N ILE A 34 18.04 -8.39 10.18
CA ILE A 34 17.51 -9.50 9.38
C ILE A 34 18.04 -9.35 7.96
N GLU A 35 18.64 -10.41 7.41
CA GLU A 35 19.26 -10.41 6.09
C GLU A 35 18.68 -11.50 5.17
N GLY A 36 18.99 -11.39 3.87
CA GLY A 36 18.65 -12.38 2.86
C GLY A 36 17.15 -12.49 2.56
N VAL A 37 16.70 -13.69 2.21
CA VAL A 37 15.33 -13.95 1.73
C VAL A 37 14.26 -13.60 2.77
N MET A 38 14.59 -13.70 4.07
CA MET A 38 13.66 -13.35 5.14
C MET A 38 13.41 -11.83 5.19
N ALA A 39 14.46 -11.03 5.07
CA ALA A 39 14.35 -9.58 4.98
C ALA A 39 13.49 -9.18 3.77
N GLN A 40 13.72 -9.84 2.64
CA GLN A 40 12.98 -9.62 1.41
C GLN A 40 11.48 -9.91 1.59
N ALA A 41 11.12 -11.07 2.12
CA ALA A 41 9.72 -11.42 2.34
C ALA A 41 8.99 -10.43 3.29
N LEU A 42 9.67 -9.97 4.34
CA LEU A 42 9.12 -9.02 5.30
C LEU A 42 8.85 -7.65 4.66
N VAL A 43 9.83 -7.09 3.95
CA VAL A 43 9.68 -5.77 3.30
C VAL A 43 8.63 -5.82 2.19
N LEU A 44 8.60 -6.91 1.40
CA LEU A 44 7.60 -7.12 0.36
C LEU A 44 6.18 -7.18 0.93
N SER A 45 5.99 -7.79 2.10
CA SER A 45 4.69 -7.86 2.76
C SER A 45 4.13 -6.49 3.15
N CYS A 46 5.00 -5.49 3.36
CA CYS A 46 4.61 -4.11 3.65
C CYS A 46 4.23 -3.31 2.39
N ALA A 47 4.53 -3.82 1.19
CA ALA A 47 4.25 -3.15 -0.09
C ALA A 47 2.91 -3.54 -0.71
N VAL A 48 2.13 -4.40 -0.05
CA VAL A 48 0.80 -4.82 -0.53
C VAL A 48 -0.20 -3.65 -0.52
N PRO A 49 -1.13 -3.59 -1.48
CA PRO A 49 -2.12 -2.51 -1.58
C PRO A 49 -3.12 -2.48 -0.41
N SER A 50 -3.96 -1.44 -0.37
CA SER A 50 -5.00 -1.28 0.66
C SER A 50 -6.02 -2.42 0.63
N SER A 51 -6.55 -2.77 1.81
CA SER A 51 -7.39 -3.96 2.00
C SER A 51 -8.79 -3.81 1.43
N LEU A 52 -9.21 -4.79 0.62
CA LEU A 52 -10.59 -4.97 0.16
C LEU A 52 -11.60 -5.06 1.31
N SER A 53 -11.18 -5.59 2.47
CA SER A 53 -12.04 -5.70 3.66
C SER A 53 -12.52 -4.33 4.15
N SER A 54 -11.74 -3.27 3.94
CA SER A 54 -12.15 -1.91 4.31
C SER A 54 -13.35 -1.42 3.49
N VAL A 55 -13.47 -1.84 2.22
CA VAL A 55 -14.63 -1.52 1.37
C VAL A 55 -15.87 -2.24 1.88
N LEU A 56 -15.75 -3.53 2.23
CA LEU A 56 -16.88 -4.30 2.74
C LEU A 56 -17.44 -3.68 4.02
N ILE A 57 -16.58 -3.25 4.95
CA ILE A 57 -17.00 -2.56 6.17
C ILE A 57 -17.62 -1.20 5.83
N ALA A 58 -17.03 -0.42 4.93
CA ALA A 58 -17.59 0.87 4.52
C ALA A 58 -18.98 0.74 3.89
N VAL A 59 -19.22 -0.33 3.12
CA VAL A 59 -20.53 -0.63 2.53
C VAL A 59 -21.52 -1.10 3.59
N GLU A 60 -21.11 -1.99 4.49
CA GLU A 60 -21.96 -2.53 5.56
C GLU A 60 -22.47 -1.43 6.51
N TYR A 61 -21.61 -0.46 6.84
CA TYR A 61 -21.92 0.62 7.78
C TYR A 61 -22.29 1.95 7.11
N ASP A 62 -22.52 1.97 5.78
CA ASP A 62 -22.80 3.18 4.98
C ASP A 62 -21.83 4.35 5.27
N ASN A 63 -20.54 4.01 5.45
CA ASN A 63 -19.50 4.94 5.84
C ASN A 63 -18.59 5.26 4.66
N GLU A 64 -19.02 6.22 3.83
CA GLU A 64 -18.30 6.67 2.62
C GLU A 64 -17.85 5.51 1.70
N PRO A 65 -18.79 4.63 1.27
CA PRO A 65 -18.47 3.45 0.47
C PRO A 65 -17.90 3.80 -0.90
N GLU A 66 -18.35 4.91 -1.51
CA GLU A 66 -17.88 5.38 -2.82
C GLU A 66 -16.41 5.82 -2.75
N PHE A 67 -16.04 6.59 -1.72
CA PHE A 67 -14.65 6.99 -1.48
C PHE A 67 -13.75 5.79 -1.19
N THR A 68 -14.16 4.91 -0.27
CA THR A 68 -13.37 3.74 0.11
C THR A 68 -13.12 2.80 -1.08
N SER A 69 -14.14 2.62 -1.94
CA SER A 69 -14.02 1.84 -3.17
C SER A 69 -13.01 2.44 -4.16
N GLN A 70 -13.01 3.78 -4.32
CA GLN A 70 -12.05 4.48 -5.17
C GLN A 70 -10.61 4.34 -4.65
N VAL A 71 -10.41 4.46 -3.33
CA VAL A 71 -9.09 4.30 -2.70
C VAL A 71 -8.55 2.89 -2.95
N VAL A 72 -9.36 1.85 -2.71
CA VAL A 72 -8.91 0.48 -2.92
C VAL A 72 -8.60 0.21 -4.38
N PHE A 73 -9.51 0.53 -5.30
CA PHE A 73 -9.30 0.35 -6.74
C PHE A 73 -8.04 1.06 -7.23
N SER A 74 -7.86 2.31 -6.81
CA SER A 74 -6.67 3.09 -7.14
C SER A 74 -5.41 2.44 -6.57
N SER A 75 -5.42 2.01 -5.31
CA SER A 75 -4.26 1.36 -4.66
C SER A 75 -3.89 0.04 -5.34
N THR A 76 -4.87 -0.73 -5.82
CA THR A 76 -4.65 -1.96 -6.58
C THR A 76 -3.96 -1.67 -7.91
N LEU A 77 -4.40 -0.63 -8.64
CA LEU A 77 -3.79 -0.24 -9.90
C LEU A 77 -2.35 0.26 -9.69
N PHE A 78 -2.14 1.11 -8.69
CA PHE A 78 -0.80 1.61 -8.35
C PHE A 78 0.12 0.53 -7.80
N SER A 79 -0.44 -0.52 -7.18
CA SER A 79 0.31 -1.65 -6.64
C SER A 79 1.20 -2.33 -7.68
N ILE A 80 0.78 -2.36 -8.95
CA ILE A 80 1.57 -2.93 -10.04
C ILE A 80 2.93 -2.22 -10.11
N PHE A 81 2.94 -0.89 -9.99
CA PHE A 81 4.17 -0.10 -10.05
C PHE A 81 4.95 -0.15 -8.73
N THR A 82 4.29 0.00 -7.58
CA THR A 82 4.98 0.05 -6.28
C THR A 82 5.53 -1.30 -5.86
N VAL A 83 4.81 -2.40 -6.04
CA VAL A 83 5.33 -3.74 -5.74
C VAL A 83 6.51 -4.06 -6.67
N THR A 84 6.40 -3.74 -7.96
CA THR A 84 7.51 -3.94 -8.91
C THR A 84 8.74 -3.11 -8.52
N ALA A 85 8.54 -1.84 -8.13
CA ALA A 85 9.63 -0.99 -7.66
C ALA A 85 10.26 -1.53 -6.37
N VAL A 86 9.46 -1.97 -5.40
CA VAL A 86 9.96 -2.56 -4.13
C VAL A 86 10.78 -3.82 -4.41
N ILE A 87 10.30 -4.72 -5.28
CA ILE A 87 11.06 -5.92 -5.68
C ILE A 87 12.38 -5.51 -6.34
N TYR A 88 12.37 -4.52 -7.24
CA TYR A 88 13.57 -4.03 -7.91
C TYR A 88 14.59 -3.45 -6.92
N PHE A 89 14.15 -2.60 -5.98
CA PHE A 89 15.03 -2.04 -4.95
C PHE A 89 15.56 -3.10 -3.98
N MET A 90 14.76 -4.10 -3.62
CA MET A 90 15.21 -5.22 -2.80
C MET A 90 16.27 -6.06 -3.51
N SER A 91 16.18 -6.21 -4.82
CA SER A 91 17.21 -6.87 -5.63
C SER A 91 18.52 -6.08 -5.72
N PHE A 92 18.53 -4.78 -5.39
CA PHE A 92 19.74 -3.97 -5.34
C PHE A 92 20.43 -4.01 -3.96
N ILE A 93 19.68 -4.38 -2.91
CA ILE A 93 20.15 -4.39 -1.51
C ILE A 93 20.74 -5.75 -1.08
N THR A 94 20.62 -6.78 -1.93
CA THR A 94 21.25 -8.12 -1.78
C THR A 94 22.25 -8.32 -2.90
#